data_AF-A0A0A2UV41-F1
#
_entry.id   AF-A0A0A2UV41-F1
#
_cell.length_a   1.000
_cell.length_b   1.000
_cell.length_c   1.000
_cell.angle_alpha   90.00
_cell.angle_beta   90.00
_cell.angle_gamma   90.00
#
_symmetry.space_group_name_H-M   'P 1'
#
loop_
_entity.id
_entity.type
_entity.pdbx_description
1 polymer ?
#
loop_
_entity_poly.entity_id
_entity_poly.type
_entity_poly.pdbx_seq_one_letter_code
_entity_poly.pdbx_strand_id
1 'polypeptide(L)'
;MQLFHYHWWMNQLEEMENFYKKLGFVTTLRVGNDKGEMQSFNPPLEWDDFRDREVTFRIIEMVKGQTNITFGYGKRNRFDHIGILVNEAEYRDIVHNAENLNLKVDEGERRTFISTPWKIRIELQRRREVVEEEETTIIHTMEMGVPFDKEHPKLLADLLNLPLLEDDGRTQIKIGNGQWNINVHSESHSRLIAVHFIKDRFNQLDPVWTKLVGNHSL
;
A
#
# COMPACT_ATOMS: atom_id res chain seq x y z
N MET A 1 9.89 -12.45 0.68
CA MET A 1 8.94 -11.49 0.10
C MET A 1 7.77 -11.25 1.04
N GLN A 2 7.48 -10.00 1.40
CA GLN A 2 6.41 -9.61 2.34
C GLN A 2 5.57 -8.46 1.79
N LEU A 3 4.25 -8.60 1.81
CA LEU A 3 3.32 -7.48 1.59
C LEU A 3 3.27 -6.61 2.85
N PHE A 4 3.61 -5.33 2.71
CA PHE A 4 3.82 -4.46 3.89
C PHE A 4 3.16 -3.09 3.77
N HIS A 5 2.75 -2.68 2.56
CA HIS A 5 2.42 -1.29 2.31
C HIS A 5 1.23 -1.09 1.37
N TYR A 6 0.48 -0.01 1.59
CA TYR A 6 -0.50 0.50 0.67
C TYR A 6 -0.58 2.03 0.69
N HIS A 7 -0.89 2.62 -0.47
CA HIS A 7 -0.89 4.06 -0.68
C HIS A 7 -2.21 4.60 -1.22
N TRP A 8 -2.68 5.69 -0.62
CA TRP A 8 -3.85 6.45 -1.08
C TRP A 8 -3.55 7.91 -1.42
N TRP A 9 -4.13 8.41 -2.50
CA TRP A 9 -4.29 9.85 -2.70
C TRP A 9 -5.68 10.27 -2.25
N MET A 10 -5.79 11.31 -1.43
CA MET A 10 -7.05 11.81 -0.88
C MET A 10 -6.97 13.28 -0.44
N ASN A 11 -8.10 13.91 -0.13
CA ASN A 11 -8.13 15.31 0.31
C ASN A 11 -8.33 15.48 1.83
N GLN A 12 -8.72 14.43 2.55
CA GLN A 12 -8.99 14.45 4.00
C GLN A 12 -7.80 13.88 4.80
N LEU A 13 -6.60 14.45 4.63
CA LEU A 13 -5.36 13.90 5.21
C LEU A 13 -5.38 13.86 6.74
N GLU A 14 -5.87 14.91 7.38
CA GLU A 14 -5.96 14.97 8.85
C GLU A 14 -6.92 13.91 9.42
N GLU A 15 -8.07 13.71 8.75
CA GLU A 15 -9.05 12.70 9.14
C GLU A 15 -8.45 11.28 9.04
N MET A 16 -7.73 11.01 7.95
CA MET A 16 -7.01 9.75 7.73
C MET A 16 -5.94 9.50 8.78
N GLU A 17 -5.11 10.51 9.05
CA GLU A 17 -4.06 10.38 10.06
C GLU A 17 -4.64 10.13 11.46
N ASN A 18 -5.63 10.91 11.87
CA ASN A 18 -6.29 10.74 13.16
C ASN A 18 -6.99 9.38 13.29
N PHE A 19 -7.55 8.85 12.21
CA PHE A 19 -8.14 7.53 12.18
C PHE A 19 -7.08 6.44 12.43
N TYR A 20 -5.96 6.45 11.70
CA TYR A 20 -4.91 5.44 11.87
C TYR A 20 -4.17 5.59 13.22
N LYS A 21 -4.04 6.81 13.76
CA LYS A 21 -3.54 7.05 15.13
C LYS A 21 -4.40 6.33 16.18
N LYS A 22 -5.73 6.38 16.05
CA LYS A 22 -6.65 5.65 16.97
C LYS A 22 -6.50 4.13 16.88
N LEU A 23 -6.01 3.62 15.74
CA LEU A 23 -5.66 2.21 15.55
C LEU A 23 -4.26 1.86 16.06
N GLY A 24 -3.52 2.82 16.62
CA GLY A 24 -2.17 2.62 17.16
C GLY A 24 -1.06 2.76 16.12
N PHE A 25 -1.35 3.25 14.92
CA PHE A 25 -0.30 3.66 13.99
C PHE A 25 0.35 4.96 14.44
N VAL A 26 1.66 5.06 14.25
CA VAL A 26 2.46 6.23 14.60
C VAL A 26 2.86 6.93 13.31
N THR A 27 2.68 8.25 13.28
CA THR A 27 3.16 9.08 12.17
C THR A 27 4.68 9.10 12.16
N THR A 28 5.31 8.69 11.06
CA THR A 28 6.78 8.68 10.92
C THR A 28 7.27 9.82 10.04
N LEU A 29 6.43 10.27 9.10
CA LEU A 29 6.77 11.33 8.16
C LEU A 29 5.55 12.18 7.83
N ARG A 30 5.73 13.50 7.81
CA ARG A 30 4.86 14.42 7.06
C ARG A 30 5.73 15.29 6.19
N VAL A 31 5.43 15.34 4.89
CA VAL A 31 6.12 16.21 3.94
C VAL A 31 5.09 17.14 3.33
N GLY A 32 5.38 18.44 3.35
CA GLY A 32 4.47 19.47 2.88
C GLY A 32 5.20 20.67 2.29
N ASN A 33 4.45 21.50 1.58
CA ASN A 33 4.90 22.81 1.14
C ASN A 33 4.50 23.85 2.17
N ASP A 34 5.44 24.70 2.59
CA ASP A 34 5.16 25.90 3.37
C ASP A 34 5.84 27.09 2.70
N LYS A 35 5.03 28.07 2.30
CA LYS A 35 5.48 29.28 1.59
C LYS A 35 6.36 29.01 0.36
N GLY A 36 6.06 27.95 -0.38
CA GLY A 36 6.79 27.57 -1.59
C GLY A 36 7.93 26.57 -1.37
N GLU A 37 8.33 26.29 -0.13
CA GLU A 37 9.42 25.36 0.18
C GLU A 37 8.90 24.00 0.66
N MET A 38 9.45 22.92 0.10
CA MET A 38 9.15 21.56 0.54
C MET A 38 10.01 21.20 1.77
N GLN A 39 9.35 20.82 2.86
CA GLN A 39 10.02 20.43 4.10
C GLN A 39 9.25 19.34 4.86
N SER A 40 9.87 18.82 5.93
CA SER A 40 9.28 17.80 6.80
C SER A 40 8.65 18.42 8.04
N PHE A 41 7.55 17.84 8.52
CA PHE A 41 6.73 18.27 9.66
C PHE A 41 6.41 17.08 10.57
N ASN A 42 7.47 16.35 10.91
CA ASN A 42 7.37 15.09 11.64
C ASN A 42 7.02 15.34 13.12
N PRO A 43 6.55 14.31 13.86
CA PRO A 43 6.38 14.41 15.30
C PRO A 43 7.62 14.97 16.02
N PRO A 44 7.44 15.70 17.14
CA PRO A 44 6.22 15.81 17.96
C PRO A 44 5.20 16.85 17.48
N LEU A 45 5.39 17.46 16.30
CA LEU A 45 4.42 18.41 15.75
C LEU A 45 3.06 17.72 15.48
N GLU A 46 1.99 18.41 15.78
CA GLU A 46 0.60 17.99 15.59
C GLU A 46 -0.16 18.94 14.67
N TRP A 47 -1.35 18.54 14.21
CA TRP A 47 -2.14 19.35 13.28
C TRP A 47 -2.44 20.77 13.78
N ASP A 48 -2.58 20.93 15.10
CA ASP A 48 -2.82 22.23 15.72
C ASP A 48 -1.62 23.18 15.61
N ASP A 49 -0.38 22.67 15.50
CA ASP A 49 0.83 23.47 15.28
C ASP A 49 0.89 24.09 13.87
N PHE A 50 -0.02 23.69 12.97
CA PHE A 50 -0.05 24.14 11.58
C PHE A 50 -1.26 25.02 11.24
N ARG A 51 -2.20 25.24 12.16
CA ARG A 51 -3.46 25.97 11.88
C ARG A 51 -3.24 27.40 11.40
N ASP A 52 -2.22 28.05 11.95
CA ASP A 52 -1.84 29.43 11.60
C ASP A 52 -0.84 29.49 10.43
N ARG A 53 -0.60 28.35 9.76
CA ARG A 53 0.33 28.20 8.64
C ARG A 53 -0.41 27.71 7.41
N GLU A 54 0.02 28.16 6.23
CA GLU A 54 -0.53 27.70 4.96
C GLU A 54 0.16 26.41 4.46
N VAL A 55 0.35 25.43 5.36
CA VAL A 55 1.04 24.18 5.01
C VAL A 55 0.15 23.33 4.10
N THR A 56 0.61 23.06 2.89
CA THR A 56 -0.03 22.10 1.99
C THR A 56 0.70 20.77 2.08
N PHE A 57 0.18 19.86 2.90
CA PHE A 57 0.71 18.51 3.01
C PHE A 57 0.62 17.74 1.70
N ARG A 58 1.72 17.06 1.35
CA ARG A 58 1.83 16.26 0.13
C ARG A 58 1.75 14.78 0.42
N ILE A 59 2.45 14.33 1.45
CA ILE A 59 2.57 12.92 1.83
C ILE A 59 2.64 12.84 3.36
N ILE A 60 1.94 11.86 3.92
CA ILE A 60 2.00 11.44 5.31
C ILE A 60 2.24 9.94 5.33
N GLU A 61 3.20 9.50 6.14
CA GLU A 61 3.55 8.10 6.34
C GLU A 61 3.28 7.71 7.79
N MET A 62 2.68 6.55 8.00
CA MET A 62 2.42 6.00 9.31
C MET A 62 2.79 4.52 9.37
N VAL A 63 3.30 4.09 10.51
CA VAL A 63 3.77 2.72 10.74
C VAL A 63 3.11 2.14 11.97
N LYS A 64 2.81 0.84 11.92
CA LYS A 64 2.49 0.00 13.07
C LYS A 64 3.03 -1.40 12.82
N GLY A 65 4.00 -1.84 13.62
CA GLY A 65 4.63 -3.15 13.43
C GLY A 65 5.19 -3.31 12.01
N GLN A 66 4.74 -4.38 11.35
CA GLN A 66 5.16 -4.78 10.00
C GLN A 66 4.36 -4.12 8.87
N THR A 67 3.52 -3.11 9.17
CA THR A 67 2.69 -2.40 8.18
C THR A 67 3.07 -0.93 8.12
N ASN A 68 3.25 -0.44 6.89
CA ASN A 68 3.35 0.97 6.55
C ASN A 68 2.12 1.41 5.74
N ILE A 69 1.53 2.54 6.07
CA ILE A 69 0.53 3.21 5.23
C ILE A 69 1.03 4.59 4.85
N THR A 70 0.89 4.93 3.57
CA THR A 70 1.13 6.29 3.09
C THR A 70 -0.14 6.85 2.49
N PHE A 71 -0.40 8.12 2.77
CA PHE A 71 -1.45 8.85 2.08
C PHE A 71 -1.00 10.26 1.76
N GLY A 72 -1.41 10.75 0.59
CA GLY A 72 -0.98 12.04 0.07
C GLY A 72 -2.12 12.85 -0.49
N TYR A 73 -1.90 14.15 -0.68
CA TYR A 73 -2.93 15.04 -1.19
C TYR A 73 -3.31 14.71 -2.64
N GLY A 74 -4.57 14.39 -2.85
CA GLY A 74 -5.18 14.19 -4.16
C GLY A 74 -6.56 14.82 -4.25
N LYS A 75 -6.96 15.29 -5.44
CA LYS A 75 -8.29 15.88 -5.66
C LYS A 75 -9.44 14.89 -5.48
N ARG A 76 -9.15 13.59 -5.53
CA ARG A 76 -10.11 12.49 -5.38
C ARG A 76 -9.42 11.32 -4.69
N ASN A 77 -10.21 10.54 -3.96
CA ASN A 77 -9.75 9.29 -3.38
C ASN A 77 -9.33 8.33 -4.50
N ARG A 78 -8.05 7.97 -4.52
CA ARG A 78 -7.47 7.07 -5.52
C ARG A 78 -6.48 6.14 -4.85
N PHE A 79 -6.72 4.85 -4.99
CA PHE A 79 -5.77 3.83 -4.61
C PHE A 79 -4.60 3.85 -5.60
N ASP A 80 -3.37 3.93 -5.10
CA ASP A 80 -2.20 4.18 -5.94
C ASP A 80 -1.33 2.94 -6.12
N HIS A 81 -0.89 2.33 -5.02
CA HIS A 81 -0.03 1.16 -5.07
C HIS A 81 -0.08 0.33 -3.78
N ILE A 82 0.40 -0.89 -3.92
CA ILE A 82 0.85 -1.73 -2.81
C ILE A 82 2.37 -1.79 -2.82
N GLY A 83 2.97 -2.01 -1.65
CA GLY A 83 4.42 -2.22 -1.53
C GLY A 83 4.77 -3.61 -1.01
N ILE A 84 5.83 -4.16 -1.59
CA ILE A 84 6.36 -5.47 -1.28
C ILE A 84 7.82 -5.32 -0.85
N LEU A 85 8.14 -5.82 0.34
CA LEU A 85 9.49 -5.97 0.84
C LEU A 85 10.12 -7.20 0.18
N VAL A 86 11.25 -6.98 -0.50
CA VAL A 86 11.97 -7.99 -1.27
C VAL A 86 13.45 -7.99 -0.92
N ASN A 87 14.06 -9.16 -0.99
CA ASN A 87 15.53 -9.26 -1.00
C ASN A 87 16.09 -8.99 -2.41
N GLU A 88 17.42 -8.94 -2.54
CA GLU A 88 18.08 -8.64 -3.82
C GLU A 88 17.83 -9.67 -4.94
N ALA A 89 17.64 -10.95 -4.59
CA ALA A 89 17.31 -11.97 -5.59
C ALA A 89 15.87 -11.80 -6.08
N GLU A 90 14.93 -11.69 -5.15
CA GLU A 90 13.51 -11.42 -5.44
C GLU A 90 13.34 -10.13 -6.25
N TYR A 91 14.08 -9.07 -5.92
CA TYR A 91 14.07 -7.80 -6.67
C TYR A 91 14.45 -8.01 -8.14
N ARG A 92 15.59 -8.66 -8.39
CA ARG A 92 16.09 -8.89 -9.76
C ARG A 92 15.11 -9.74 -10.57
N ASP A 93 14.55 -10.79 -9.96
CA ASP A 93 13.59 -11.66 -10.62
C ASP A 93 12.32 -10.90 -11.01
N ILE A 94 11.77 -10.07 -10.11
CA ILE A 94 10.54 -9.30 -10.39
C ILE A 94 10.78 -8.21 -11.44
N VAL A 95 11.93 -7.51 -11.39
CA VAL A 95 12.28 -6.52 -12.42
C VAL A 95 12.42 -7.19 -13.78
N HIS A 96 13.12 -8.33 -13.84
CA HIS A 96 13.25 -9.11 -15.08
C HIS A 96 11.89 -9.58 -15.61
N ASN A 97 11.01 -10.07 -14.72
CA ASN A 97 9.64 -10.45 -15.10
C ASN A 97 8.84 -9.25 -15.63
N ALA A 98 8.97 -8.07 -15.00
CA ALA A 98 8.31 -6.86 -15.46
C ALA A 98 8.75 -6.47 -16.89
N GLU A 99 10.05 -6.56 -17.18
CA GLU A 99 10.60 -6.32 -18.51
C GLU A 99 10.04 -7.32 -19.53
N ASN A 100 10.03 -8.63 -19.20
CA ASN A 100 9.48 -9.68 -20.07
C ASN A 100 7.97 -9.49 -20.33
N LEU A 101 7.23 -8.96 -19.35
CA LEU A 101 5.81 -8.62 -19.46
C LEU A 101 5.58 -7.24 -20.11
N ASN A 102 6.62 -6.55 -20.57
CA ASN A 102 6.58 -5.20 -21.14
C ASN A 102 5.94 -4.16 -20.21
N LEU A 103 6.10 -4.31 -18.90
CA LEU A 103 5.63 -3.36 -17.90
C LEU A 103 6.67 -2.25 -17.71
N LYS A 104 6.18 -1.02 -17.48
CA LYS A 104 7.07 0.10 -17.19
C LYS A 104 7.65 -0.03 -15.78
N VAL A 105 8.98 -0.12 -15.71
CA VAL A 105 9.76 -0.07 -14.48
C VAL A 105 10.33 1.34 -14.29
N ASP A 106 10.17 1.89 -13.09
CA ASP A 106 10.72 3.18 -12.65
C ASP A 106 11.63 2.91 -11.46
N GLU A 107 12.91 2.64 -11.75
CA GLU A 107 13.93 2.34 -10.75
C GLU A 107 14.43 3.62 -10.08
N GLY A 108 14.22 3.70 -8.76
CA GLY A 108 14.77 4.77 -7.92
C GLY A 108 15.79 4.23 -6.91
N GLU A 109 16.63 5.11 -6.38
CA GLU A 109 17.65 4.73 -5.38
C GLU A 109 17.05 4.03 -4.15
N ARG A 110 15.86 4.46 -3.72
CA ARG A 110 15.22 3.99 -2.49
C ARG A 110 14.17 2.91 -2.71
N ARG A 111 13.53 2.89 -3.87
CA ARG A 111 12.41 2.00 -4.21
C ARG A 111 12.18 2.02 -5.71
N THR A 112 11.57 0.95 -6.21
CA THR A 112 11.24 0.79 -7.62
C THR A 112 9.74 0.67 -7.78
N PHE A 113 9.17 1.34 -8.77
CA PHE A 113 7.75 1.23 -9.10
C PHE A 113 7.55 0.50 -10.42
N ILE A 114 6.63 -0.46 -10.44
CA ILE A 114 6.21 -1.17 -11.65
C ILE A 114 4.77 -0.79 -11.95
N SER A 115 4.52 -0.29 -13.15
CA SER A 115 3.17 0.13 -13.58
C SER A 115 2.37 -1.06 -14.09
N THR A 116 1.13 -1.21 -13.63
CA THR A 116 0.20 -2.26 -14.13
C THR A 116 -0.84 -1.68 -15.10
N PRO A 117 -1.52 -2.53 -15.91
CA PRO A 117 -2.62 -2.10 -16.79
C PRO A 117 -3.81 -1.47 -16.03
N TRP A 118 -3.94 -1.73 -14.74
CA TRP A 118 -5.05 -1.24 -13.92
C TRP A 118 -4.77 0.11 -13.27
N LYS A 119 -3.69 0.81 -13.62
CA LYS A 119 -3.27 2.10 -13.01
C LYS A 119 -3.00 2.00 -11.50
N ILE A 120 -2.82 0.80 -10.99
CA ILE A 120 -2.24 0.50 -9.68
C ILE A 120 -0.76 0.20 -9.92
N ARG A 121 0.15 0.66 -9.07
CA ARG A 121 1.56 0.30 -9.17
C ARG A 121 1.94 -0.75 -8.13
N ILE A 122 3.03 -1.45 -8.39
CA ILE A 122 3.72 -2.28 -7.40
C ILE A 122 4.98 -1.55 -6.97
N GLU A 123 5.11 -1.24 -5.69
CA GLU A 123 6.35 -0.77 -5.10
C GLU A 123 7.20 -1.97 -4.66
N LEU A 124 8.46 -1.99 -5.09
CA LEU A 124 9.49 -2.88 -4.56
C LEU A 124 10.38 -2.10 -3.60
N GLN A 125 10.45 -2.59 -2.37
CA GLN A 125 11.24 -2.02 -1.29
C GLN A 125 12.27 -3.02 -0.79
N ARG A 126 13.53 -2.59 -0.71
CA ARG A 126 14.67 -3.44 -0.28
C ARG A 126 15.15 -3.10 1.13
N ARG A 127 14.83 -1.89 1.59
CA ARG A 127 15.17 -1.37 2.91
C ARG A 127 14.20 -1.93 3.94
N ARG A 128 14.70 -2.70 4.90
CA ARG A 128 13.84 -3.35 5.91
C ARG A 128 13.40 -2.39 7.02
N GLU A 129 14.14 -1.32 7.22
CA GLU A 129 13.89 -0.30 8.25
C GLU A 129 12.67 0.59 7.96
N VAL A 130 11.91 0.32 6.90
CA VAL A 130 10.63 1.01 6.58
C VAL A 130 9.45 0.49 7.41
N VAL A 131 9.65 -0.61 8.12
CA VAL A 131 8.73 -1.21 9.10
C VAL A 131 9.50 -1.49 10.39
N GLU A 132 8.78 -1.73 11.48
CA GLU A 132 9.39 -2.11 12.75
C GLU A 132 9.97 -3.53 12.66
N GLU A 133 10.88 -3.90 13.56
CA GLU A 133 11.36 -5.29 13.64
C GLU A 133 10.36 -6.20 14.37
N GLU A 134 9.51 -5.62 15.22
CA GLU A 134 8.50 -6.37 15.95
C GLU A 134 7.47 -6.96 14.99
N GLU A 135 7.22 -8.26 15.08
CA GLU A 135 6.23 -8.93 14.26
C GLU A 135 4.81 -8.70 14.81
N THR A 136 4.32 -7.47 14.75
CA THR A 136 2.93 -7.09 15.04
C THR A 136 2.31 -6.45 13.81
N THR A 137 0.97 -6.41 13.73
CA THR A 137 0.22 -5.77 12.63
C THR A 137 0.80 -6.12 11.26
N ILE A 138 0.66 -7.39 10.86
CA ILE A 138 1.21 -7.89 9.58
C ILE A 138 0.05 -8.01 8.59
N ILE A 139 0.22 -7.50 7.37
CA ILE A 139 -0.76 -7.71 6.30
C ILE A 139 -0.72 -9.17 5.85
N HIS A 140 -1.84 -9.86 5.99
CA HIS A 140 -1.99 -11.26 5.56
C HIS A 140 -2.80 -11.39 4.26
N THR A 141 -3.84 -10.56 4.09
CA THR A 141 -4.65 -10.57 2.85
C THR A 141 -4.95 -9.15 2.42
N MET A 142 -4.78 -8.83 1.13
CA MET A 142 -5.40 -7.66 0.51
C MET A 142 -6.48 -8.11 -0.47
N GLU A 143 -7.66 -7.51 -0.37
CA GLU A 143 -8.71 -7.66 -1.36
C GLU A 143 -8.70 -6.44 -2.28
N MET A 144 -8.61 -6.67 -3.59
CA MET A 144 -8.52 -5.62 -4.60
C MET A 144 -9.57 -5.83 -5.68
N GLY A 145 -10.15 -4.75 -6.17
CA GLY A 145 -10.99 -4.75 -7.36
C GLY A 145 -10.20 -4.25 -8.56
N VAL A 146 -10.21 -4.96 -9.69
CA VAL A 146 -9.66 -4.45 -10.95
C VAL A 146 -10.53 -4.85 -12.16
N PRO A 147 -10.45 -4.12 -13.29
CA PRO A 147 -11.14 -4.50 -14.52
C PRO A 147 -10.43 -5.67 -15.23
N PHE A 148 -11.06 -6.85 -15.24
CA PHE A 148 -10.52 -8.07 -15.89
C PHE A 148 -10.58 -7.99 -17.41
N ASP A 149 -11.45 -7.14 -17.96
CA ASP A 149 -11.58 -6.89 -19.40
C ASP A 149 -10.36 -6.15 -19.99
N LYS A 150 -9.56 -5.49 -19.14
CA LYS A 150 -8.31 -4.84 -19.56
C LYS A 150 -7.13 -5.80 -19.63
N GLU A 151 -6.99 -6.64 -18.60
CA GLU A 151 -5.94 -7.64 -18.45
C GLU A 151 -6.34 -8.63 -17.35
N HIS A 152 -6.01 -9.91 -17.54
CA HIS A 152 -6.28 -10.93 -16.53
C HIS A 152 -5.32 -10.75 -15.33
N PRO A 153 -5.79 -10.74 -14.07
CA PRO A 153 -4.91 -10.46 -12.93
C PRO A 153 -3.87 -11.53 -12.63
N LYS A 154 -3.90 -12.66 -13.36
CA LYS A 154 -2.78 -13.61 -13.42
C LYS A 154 -1.44 -12.91 -13.73
N LEU A 155 -1.45 -11.78 -14.45
CA LEU A 155 -0.27 -10.97 -14.66
C LEU A 155 0.46 -10.62 -13.35
N LEU A 156 -0.24 -10.45 -12.22
CA LEU A 156 0.40 -10.22 -10.91
C LEU A 156 1.15 -11.46 -10.40
N ALA A 157 0.64 -12.66 -10.68
CA ALA A 157 1.29 -13.91 -10.31
C ALA A 157 2.59 -14.09 -11.12
N ASP A 158 2.50 -13.86 -12.43
CA ASP A 158 3.66 -13.93 -13.34
C ASP A 158 4.70 -12.85 -13.01
N LEU A 159 4.26 -11.62 -12.70
CA LEU A 159 5.13 -10.52 -12.29
C LEU A 159 5.89 -10.83 -11.00
N LEU A 160 5.16 -11.23 -9.95
CA LEU A 160 5.71 -11.40 -8.61
C LEU A 160 6.37 -12.77 -8.40
N ASN A 161 6.32 -13.64 -9.41
CA ASN A 161 6.73 -15.04 -9.30
C ASN A 161 6.02 -15.76 -8.13
N LEU A 162 4.70 -15.57 -8.03
CA LEU A 162 3.86 -16.13 -6.98
C LEU A 162 2.92 -17.19 -7.54
N PRO A 163 2.60 -18.25 -6.77
CA PRO A 163 1.66 -19.24 -7.23
C PRO A 163 0.23 -18.69 -7.25
N LEU A 164 -0.53 -19.17 -8.24
CA LEU A 164 -1.98 -19.07 -8.28
C LEU A 164 -2.57 -20.06 -7.29
N LEU A 165 -3.23 -19.56 -6.26
CA LEU A 165 -3.89 -20.39 -5.25
C LEU A 165 -5.31 -20.76 -5.69
N GLU A 166 -6.02 -19.80 -6.29
CA GLU A 166 -7.37 -19.98 -6.83
C GLU A 166 -7.52 -19.10 -8.07
N ASP A 167 -8.20 -19.57 -9.11
CA ASP A 167 -8.53 -18.79 -10.30
C ASP A 167 -9.81 -19.38 -10.90
N ASP A 168 -10.90 -18.62 -10.88
CA ASP A 168 -12.17 -19.04 -11.51
C ASP A 168 -12.25 -18.62 -12.99
N GLY A 169 -11.22 -17.94 -13.49
CA GLY A 169 -11.06 -17.44 -14.85
C GLY A 169 -11.99 -16.28 -15.23
N ARG A 170 -12.81 -15.76 -14.31
CA ARG A 170 -13.88 -14.80 -14.65
C ARG A 170 -14.12 -13.69 -13.64
N THR A 171 -14.17 -14.01 -12.35
CA THR A 171 -14.63 -13.09 -11.32
C THR A 171 -13.65 -12.92 -10.18
N GLN A 172 -12.79 -13.91 -9.95
CA GLN A 172 -11.82 -13.85 -8.86
C GLN A 172 -10.57 -14.69 -9.10
N ILE A 173 -9.47 -14.22 -8.54
CA ILE A 173 -8.18 -14.89 -8.54
C ILE A 173 -7.46 -14.58 -7.22
N LYS A 174 -6.74 -15.57 -6.70
CA LYS A 174 -5.98 -15.50 -5.47
C LYS A 174 -4.53 -15.86 -5.73
N ILE A 175 -3.63 -14.96 -5.32
CA ILE A 175 -2.20 -15.04 -5.59
C ILE A 175 -1.47 -14.87 -4.25
N GLY A 176 -0.51 -15.73 -3.92
CA GLY A 176 0.19 -15.59 -2.63
C GLY A 176 1.20 -16.69 -2.34
N ASN A 177 1.98 -16.56 -1.28
CA ASN A 177 3.09 -17.46 -0.95
C ASN A 177 2.90 -18.24 0.38
N GLY A 178 1.65 -18.34 0.86
CA GLY A 178 1.32 -18.96 2.15
C GLY A 178 1.54 -18.06 3.36
N GLN A 179 2.34 -16.99 3.26
CA GLN A 179 2.48 -15.99 4.32
C GLN A 179 1.49 -14.83 4.15
N TRP A 180 1.26 -14.43 2.90
CA TRP A 180 0.26 -13.45 2.53
C TRP A 180 -0.34 -13.77 1.16
N ASN A 181 -1.47 -13.14 0.85
CA ASN A 181 -2.13 -13.27 -0.45
C ASN A 181 -2.83 -11.96 -0.87
N ILE A 182 -3.04 -11.84 -2.18
CA ILE A 182 -3.91 -10.83 -2.78
C ILE A 182 -5.07 -11.57 -3.44
N ASN A 183 -6.28 -11.23 -3.02
CA ASN A 183 -7.53 -11.63 -3.64
C ASN A 183 -7.96 -10.53 -4.59
N VAL A 184 -7.99 -10.81 -5.88
CA VAL A 184 -8.40 -9.84 -6.90
C VAL A 184 -9.78 -10.22 -7.40
N HIS A 185 -10.71 -9.27 -7.36
CA HIS A 185 -12.08 -9.40 -7.81
C HIS A 185 -12.30 -8.57 -9.08
N SER A 186 -13.14 -9.10 -9.99
CA SER A 186 -13.54 -8.39 -11.20
C SER A 186 -14.47 -7.23 -10.84
N GLU A 187 -13.98 -6.01 -11.07
CA GLU A 187 -14.65 -4.75 -10.73
C GLU A 187 -14.51 -3.76 -11.89
N SER A 188 -15.46 -2.85 -12.04
CA SER A 188 -15.42 -1.85 -13.11
C SER A 188 -14.25 -0.87 -13.01
N HIS A 189 -13.68 -0.71 -11.81
CA HIS A 189 -12.60 0.22 -11.51
C HIS A 189 -11.65 -0.36 -10.46
N SER A 190 -10.40 0.09 -10.55
CA SER A 190 -9.32 -0.23 -9.63
C SER A 190 -9.56 0.34 -8.23
N ARG A 191 -9.58 -0.51 -7.21
CA ARG A 191 -9.71 -0.09 -5.80
C ARG A 191 -9.12 -1.12 -4.83
N LEU A 192 -8.75 -0.65 -3.64
CA LEU A 192 -8.50 -1.52 -2.49
C LEU A 192 -9.84 -1.70 -1.74
N ILE A 193 -10.23 -2.95 -1.51
CA ILE A 193 -11.51 -3.33 -0.92
C ILE A 193 -11.33 -3.54 0.58
N ALA A 194 -10.35 -4.38 0.93
CA ALA A 194 -10.05 -4.74 2.31
C ALA A 194 -8.57 -5.02 2.53
N VAL A 195 -8.12 -4.80 3.76
CA VAL A 195 -6.81 -5.23 4.26
C VAL A 195 -7.05 -6.04 5.52
N HIS A 196 -6.58 -7.28 5.51
CA HIS A 196 -6.64 -8.19 6.64
C HIS A 196 -5.27 -8.29 7.27
N PHE A 197 -5.24 -8.09 8.58
CA PHE A 197 -4.06 -8.08 9.40
C PHE A 197 -4.09 -9.24 10.37
N ILE A 198 -2.93 -9.78 10.68
CA ILE A 198 -2.73 -10.70 11.80
C ILE A 198 -2.02 -9.97 12.93
N LYS A 199 -2.19 -10.47 14.16
CA LYS A 199 -1.65 -9.89 15.39
C LYS A 199 -2.14 -8.45 15.62
N ASP A 200 -3.40 -8.19 15.27
CA ASP A 200 -4.09 -6.93 15.55
C ASP A 200 -5.58 -7.18 15.85
N ARG A 201 -6.30 -6.15 16.32
CA ARG A 201 -7.72 -6.24 16.68
C ARG A 201 -8.46 -4.96 16.28
N PHE A 202 -8.93 -4.91 15.04
CA PHE A 202 -9.87 -3.88 14.58
C PHE A 202 -10.80 -4.44 13.50
N ASN A 203 -12.00 -3.88 13.36
CA ASN A 203 -12.92 -4.23 12.28
C ASN A 203 -13.75 -3.00 11.95
N GLN A 204 -13.23 -2.19 11.03
CA GLN A 204 -13.82 -0.89 10.69
C GLN A 204 -13.46 -0.46 9.28
N LEU A 205 -14.17 0.55 8.79
CA LEU A 205 -13.91 1.19 7.51
C LEU A 205 -13.01 2.40 7.75
N ASP A 206 -11.97 2.55 6.93
CA ASP A 206 -11.19 3.78 6.91
C ASP A 206 -11.93 4.92 6.19
N PRO A 207 -11.44 6.17 6.27
CA PRO A 207 -12.09 7.33 5.64
C PRO A 207 -12.26 7.23 4.10
N VAL A 208 -11.60 6.28 3.44
CA VAL A 208 -11.77 6.00 2.01
C VAL A 208 -12.54 4.70 1.74
N TRP A 209 -13.21 4.17 2.76
CA TRP A 209 -14.08 2.98 2.72
C TRP A 209 -13.33 1.66 2.47
N THR A 210 -12.03 1.61 2.76
CA THR A 210 -11.28 0.35 2.83
C THR A 210 -11.67 -0.37 4.12
N LYS A 211 -12.08 -1.63 4.03
CA LYS A 211 -12.35 -2.44 5.22
C LYS A 211 -11.03 -2.91 5.84
N LEU A 212 -10.82 -2.58 7.09
CA LEU A 212 -9.66 -3.03 7.86
C LEU A 212 -10.11 -4.12 8.84
N VAL A 213 -9.51 -5.31 8.75
CA VAL A 213 -9.86 -6.47 9.58
C VAL A 213 -8.61 -6.99 10.27
N GLY A 214 -8.52 -6.89 11.59
CA GLY A 214 -7.45 -7.44 12.41
C GLY A 214 -7.90 -8.72 13.11
N ASN A 215 -7.13 -9.79 12.91
CA ASN A 215 -7.30 -11.06 13.62
C ASN A 215 -6.15 -11.28 14.60
N HIS A 216 -6.48 -11.72 15.82
CA HIS A 216 -5.46 -11.95 16.83
C HIS A 216 -4.61 -13.21 16.58
N SER A 217 -5.17 -14.17 15.82
CA SER A 217 -4.57 -15.46 15.50
C SER A 217 -4.27 -15.57 14.01
N LEU A 218 -3.23 -16.33 13.65
CA LEU A 218 -3.14 -17.03 12.37
C LEU A 218 -4.03 -18.27 12.41
#